data_AF-A0A183TC68-F1
#
_entry.id   AF-A0A183TC68-F1
#
_cell.length_a   1.000
_cell.length_b   1.000
_cell.length_c   1.000
_cell.angle_alpha   90.00
_cell.angle_beta   90.00
_cell.angle_gamma   90.00
#
_symmetry.space_group_name_H-M   'P 1'
#
loop_
_entity.id
_entity.type
_entity.pdbx_description
1 polymer ?
#
loop_
_entity_poly.entity_id
_entity_poly.type
_entity_poly.pdbx_seq_one_letter_code
_entity_poly.pdbx_strand_id
1 'polypeptide(L)'
;LRPDQQLLSVLPGSGWDNLINEERGLTIDRERYTLCRLSSDGKLLLPDDVFVENLRSSNIELTSDVFSHFTNYTSLTSYSMNTATDVKMNFASVSGDFSFEKEYIRKAENVNRGLTVRSQLRHRIYAVHQLPDSTLHPRFRNRLLDIAAHLEASNTTVLFNTSDARRDAITQGGEYTGKHFGALVDHIRAAYLADLIVRDYGTHTVTSVEAGAVIAKVDSLSGSSRLLTSSDRLQLRATASSAFMGFFKISTGASTSNVEQSVGFNLQTLSNCTHLTQRLGIN
;
A
#
# COMPACT_ATOMS: atom_id res chain seq x y z
N LEU A 1 -14.33 -12.99 24.81
CA LEU A 1 -12.85 -13.04 24.92
C LEU A 1 -12.48 -13.35 26.36
N ARG A 2 -11.49 -14.22 26.60
CA ARG A 2 -10.92 -14.39 27.94
C ARG A 2 -10.07 -13.16 28.31
N PRO A 3 -9.77 -12.90 29.59
CA PRO A 3 -9.04 -11.71 30.04
C PRO A 3 -7.63 -11.56 29.43
N ASP A 4 -7.03 -12.67 29.00
CA ASP A 4 -5.69 -12.79 28.43
C ASP A 4 -5.66 -12.82 26.89
N GLN A 5 -6.84 -12.77 26.24
CA GLN A 5 -6.98 -12.87 24.80
C GLN A 5 -7.25 -11.51 24.16
N GLN A 6 -6.58 -11.24 23.04
CA GLN A 6 -6.77 -10.03 22.25
C GLN A 6 -7.34 -10.37 20.87
N LEU A 7 -8.17 -9.47 20.36
CA LEU A 7 -8.62 -9.54 18.98
C LEU A 7 -7.47 -9.09 18.07
N LEU A 8 -7.14 -9.89 17.07
CA LEU A 8 -6.15 -9.48 16.07
C LEU A 8 -6.70 -8.30 15.27
N SER A 9 -6.08 -7.12 15.40
CA SER A 9 -6.53 -5.89 14.75
C SER A 9 -6.03 -5.74 13.31
N VAL A 10 -5.00 -6.50 12.93
CA VAL A 10 -4.34 -6.42 11.62
C VAL A 10 -4.76 -7.63 10.81
N LEU A 11 -5.63 -7.42 9.84
CA LEU A 11 -6.23 -8.49 9.06
C LEU A 11 -6.09 -8.23 7.56
N PRO A 12 -5.92 -9.28 6.73
CA PRO A 12 -6.08 -9.21 5.28
C PRO A 12 -7.58 -9.20 4.91
N GLY A 13 -7.91 -9.14 3.63
CA GLY A 13 -9.27 -9.20 3.11
C GLY A 13 -9.92 -7.84 2.84
N SER A 14 -9.15 -6.76 2.95
CA SER A 14 -9.55 -5.43 2.52
C SER A 14 -9.08 -5.14 1.10
N GLY A 15 -9.83 -4.26 0.44
CA GLY A 15 -9.43 -3.63 -0.79
C GLY A 15 -8.24 -2.68 -0.60
N TRP A 16 -7.51 -2.42 -1.68
CA TRP A 16 -6.33 -1.57 -1.67
C TRP A 16 -6.28 -0.67 -2.91
N ASP A 17 -6.13 0.63 -2.69
CA ASP A 17 -5.85 1.59 -3.74
C ASP A 17 -4.35 1.75 -3.90
N ASN A 18 -3.82 1.07 -4.91
CA ASN A 18 -2.39 1.02 -5.17
C ASN A 18 -1.81 2.32 -5.73
N LEU A 19 -2.60 3.34 -6.08
CA LEU A 19 -2.07 4.63 -6.52
C LEU A 19 -1.68 5.50 -5.33
N ILE A 20 -2.52 5.49 -4.28
CA ILE A 20 -2.36 6.31 -3.08
C ILE A 20 -1.84 5.53 -1.86
N ASN A 21 -1.70 4.21 -1.96
CA ASN A 21 -1.32 3.32 -0.86
C ASN A 21 -2.28 3.41 0.34
N GLU A 22 -3.58 3.26 0.08
CA GLU A 22 -4.61 3.30 1.13
C GLU A 22 -5.54 2.09 1.10
N GLU A 23 -5.95 1.65 2.29
CA GLU A 23 -6.95 0.60 2.47
C GLU A 23 -8.33 1.10 2.04
N ARG A 24 -9.09 0.22 1.40
CA ARG A 24 -10.45 0.45 0.90
C ARG A 24 -11.42 -0.55 1.55
N GLY A 25 -12.66 -0.60 1.05
CA GLY A 25 -13.71 -1.46 1.61
C GLY A 25 -13.32 -2.95 1.67
N LEU A 26 -13.98 -3.71 2.55
CA LEU A 26 -13.76 -5.15 2.71
C LEU A 26 -14.20 -5.93 1.46
N THR A 27 -13.27 -6.64 0.83
CA THR A 27 -13.53 -7.54 -0.30
C THR A 27 -13.90 -8.94 0.19
N ILE A 28 -13.37 -9.34 1.34
CA ILE A 28 -13.53 -10.66 1.95
C ILE A 28 -14.24 -10.56 3.29
N ASP A 29 -15.07 -11.56 3.59
CA ASP A 29 -15.79 -11.66 4.86
C ASP A 29 -14.84 -12.14 5.96
N ARG A 30 -14.29 -11.17 6.70
CA ARG A 30 -13.41 -11.40 7.85
C ARG A 30 -14.10 -11.11 9.20
N GLU A 31 -15.42 -10.95 9.20
CA GLU A 31 -16.20 -10.60 10.39
C GLU A 31 -16.69 -11.84 11.15
N ARG A 32 -16.52 -13.04 10.59
CA ARG A 32 -16.95 -14.31 11.18
C ARG A 32 -15.89 -14.91 12.10
N TYR A 33 -16.33 -15.24 13.31
CA TYR A 33 -15.54 -15.87 14.37
C TYR A 33 -16.24 -17.12 14.93
N THR A 34 -16.98 -17.83 14.10
CA THR A 34 -17.83 -18.96 14.52
C THR A 34 -17.01 -20.15 15.01
N LEU A 35 -15.79 -20.35 14.47
CA LEU A 35 -14.89 -21.44 14.82
C LEU A 35 -14.05 -21.15 16.07
N CYS A 36 -14.13 -19.93 16.63
CA CYS A 36 -13.37 -19.49 17.80
C CYS A 36 -11.86 -19.83 17.71
N ARG A 37 -11.26 -19.71 16.52
CA ARG A 37 -9.88 -20.11 16.26
C ARG A 37 -8.91 -19.20 17.02
N LEU A 38 -7.87 -19.80 17.59
CA LEU A 38 -6.80 -19.09 18.26
C LEU A 38 -5.48 -19.24 17.50
N SER A 39 -4.58 -18.28 17.68
CA SER A 39 -3.18 -18.41 17.29
C SER A 39 -2.51 -19.58 18.03
N SER A 40 -1.37 -20.03 17.51
CA SER A 40 -0.59 -21.14 18.09
C SER A 40 -0.10 -20.89 19.52
N ASP A 41 0.04 -19.63 19.92
CA ASP A 41 0.37 -19.21 21.29
C ASP A 41 -0.86 -19.00 22.18
N GLY A 42 -2.07 -19.18 21.65
CA GLY A 42 -3.35 -19.08 22.38
C GLY A 42 -3.79 -17.65 22.73
N LYS A 43 -3.04 -16.62 22.31
CA LYS A 43 -3.24 -15.22 22.73
C LYS A 43 -4.18 -14.42 21.82
N LEU A 44 -4.23 -14.76 20.53
CA LEU A 44 -4.96 -14.00 19.53
C LEU A 44 -6.18 -14.79 19.06
N LEU A 45 -7.34 -14.13 19.05
CA LEU A 45 -8.54 -14.64 18.42
C LEU A 45 -8.52 -14.30 16.92
N LEU A 46 -8.68 -15.33 16.08
CA LEU A 46 -8.58 -15.24 14.63
C LEU A 46 -9.96 -15.38 13.98
N PRO A 47 -10.24 -14.64 12.89
CA PRO A 47 -11.39 -14.92 12.03
C PRO A 47 -11.34 -16.34 11.47
N ASP A 48 -12.51 -16.83 11.04
CA ASP A 48 -12.66 -18.18 10.51
C ASP A 48 -11.80 -18.42 9.26
N ASP A 49 -11.72 -17.41 8.39
CA ASP A 49 -11.10 -17.46 7.06
C ASP A 49 -9.63 -16.96 7.02
N VAL A 50 -8.94 -16.94 8.17
CA VAL A 50 -7.58 -16.41 8.32
C VAL A 50 -6.67 -17.37 9.07
N PHE A 51 -5.37 -17.36 8.78
CA PHE A 51 -4.36 -17.99 9.62
C PHE A 51 -3.18 -17.06 9.88
N VAL A 52 -2.45 -17.32 10.98
CA VAL A 52 -1.33 -16.52 11.42
C VAL A 52 -0.07 -17.35 11.47
N GLU A 53 0.99 -16.84 10.88
CA GLU A 53 2.35 -17.32 11.03
C GLU A 53 3.10 -16.39 12.00
N ASN A 54 3.74 -17.00 13.00
CA ASN A 54 4.60 -16.25 13.93
C ASN A 54 5.97 -16.08 13.29
N LEU A 55 6.33 -14.84 12.97
CA LEU A 55 7.64 -14.49 12.48
C LEU A 55 8.57 -14.48 13.69
N ARG A 56 9.28 -15.59 13.94
CA ARG A 56 10.21 -15.76 15.08
C ARG A 56 11.43 -14.81 15.07
N SER A 57 11.36 -13.68 14.38
CA SER A 57 12.39 -12.66 14.33
C SER A 57 12.40 -11.85 15.63
N SER A 58 13.20 -12.28 16.61
CA SER A 58 13.62 -11.41 17.71
C SER A 58 14.51 -10.24 17.24
N ASN A 59 14.94 -10.26 15.98
CA ASN A 59 15.83 -9.24 15.43
C ASN A 59 15.01 -8.03 14.97
N ILE A 60 15.28 -6.91 15.62
CA ILE A 60 14.88 -5.60 15.15
C ILE A 60 15.83 -5.21 14.01
N GLU A 61 15.29 -4.91 12.84
CA GLU A 61 16.07 -4.58 11.65
C GLU A 61 16.31 -3.07 11.59
N LEU A 62 17.56 -2.64 11.74
CA LEU A 62 17.98 -1.26 11.50
C LEU A 62 18.57 -1.16 10.09
N THR A 63 17.95 -0.36 9.24
CA THR A 63 18.47 -0.06 7.90
C THR A 63 18.52 1.43 7.65
N SER A 64 19.51 1.88 6.88
CA SER A 64 19.56 3.24 6.36
C SER A 64 19.82 3.19 4.86
N ASP A 65 19.00 3.90 4.09
CA ASP A 65 19.05 3.95 2.64
C ASP A 65 19.14 5.38 2.12
N VAL A 66 19.79 5.54 0.98
CA VAL A 66 19.97 6.83 0.32
C VAL A 66 19.32 6.75 -1.05
N PHE A 67 18.35 7.62 -1.28
CA PHE A 67 17.59 7.74 -2.51
C PHE A 67 18.06 8.97 -3.29
N SER A 68 18.42 8.76 -4.55
CA SER A 68 18.87 9.82 -5.45
C SER A 68 17.73 10.61 -6.09
N HIS A 69 16.54 10.02 -6.14
CA HIS A 69 15.37 10.59 -6.78
C HIS A 69 14.09 9.98 -6.20
N PHE A 70 13.02 10.77 -6.13
CA PHE A 70 11.73 10.35 -5.59
C PHE A 70 11.15 9.13 -6.31
N THR A 71 11.46 8.93 -7.60
CA THR A 71 11.04 7.71 -8.35
C THR A 71 11.61 6.44 -7.74
N ASN A 72 12.84 6.51 -7.21
CA ASN A 72 13.53 5.37 -6.61
C ASN A 72 13.15 5.15 -5.14
N TYR A 73 12.39 6.07 -4.54
CA TYR A 73 11.90 5.93 -3.17
C TYR A 73 10.89 4.79 -3.08
N THR A 74 11.19 3.83 -2.20
CA THR A 74 10.34 2.67 -1.90
C THR A 74 9.38 3.01 -0.74
N SER A 75 8.12 2.57 -0.78
CA SER A 75 7.20 2.80 0.34
C SER A 75 7.65 2.06 1.60
N LEU A 76 7.44 2.65 2.78
CA LEU A 76 7.75 2.00 4.07
C LEU A 76 6.75 0.89 4.42
N THR A 77 5.51 1.03 3.99
CA THR A 77 4.38 0.26 4.53
C THR A 77 3.56 -0.42 3.44
N SER A 78 4.00 -0.33 2.19
CA SER A 78 3.31 -0.89 1.02
C SER A 78 4.31 -1.34 -0.04
N TYR A 79 5.47 -1.83 0.41
CA TYR A 79 6.56 -2.18 -0.49
C TYR A 79 6.17 -3.34 -1.41
N SER A 80 5.74 -4.49 -0.88
CA SER A 80 5.33 -5.62 -1.73
C SER A 80 4.17 -5.25 -2.64
N MET A 81 3.20 -4.47 -2.17
CA MET A 81 2.06 -4.03 -2.98
C MET A 81 2.51 -3.20 -4.19
N ASN A 82 3.53 -2.36 -4.04
CA ASN A 82 4.05 -1.55 -5.14
C ASN A 82 5.00 -2.31 -6.07
N THR A 83 5.71 -3.34 -5.57
CA THR A 83 6.64 -4.14 -6.39
C THR A 83 6.00 -5.38 -7.03
N ALA A 84 4.95 -5.94 -6.42
CA ALA A 84 4.23 -7.10 -6.93
C ALA A 84 3.35 -6.74 -8.14
N THR A 85 3.08 -5.46 -8.35
CA THR A 85 2.40 -4.96 -9.55
C THR A 85 3.37 -4.76 -10.70
N ASP A 86 3.90 -5.87 -11.20
CA ASP A 86 4.56 -5.92 -12.51
C ASP A 86 3.53 -6.16 -13.62
N VAL A 87 2.29 -5.66 -13.45
CA VAL A 87 1.33 -5.52 -14.55
C VAL A 87 1.84 -4.36 -15.40
N LYS A 88 2.78 -4.68 -16.29
CA LYS A 88 3.30 -3.79 -17.33
C LYS A 88 2.17 -3.39 -18.28
N MET A 89 1.37 -2.41 -17.88
CA MET A 89 0.54 -1.65 -18.79
C MET A 89 1.45 -0.70 -19.56
N ASN A 90 2.09 -1.20 -20.63
CA ASN A 90 2.93 -0.59 -21.69
C ASN A 90 3.76 0.72 -21.48
N PHE A 91 3.63 1.53 -20.43
CA PHE A 91 4.20 2.88 -20.38
C PHE A 91 4.73 3.37 -19.02
N ALA A 92 4.33 2.83 -17.86
CA ALA A 92 4.96 3.13 -16.55
C ALA A 92 4.34 2.31 -15.41
N SER A 93 5.12 2.00 -14.36
CA SER A 93 4.57 1.58 -13.06
C SER A 93 4.18 2.83 -12.26
N VAL A 94 2.88 3.05 -12.05
CA VAL A 94 2.33 4.21 -11.30
C VAL A 94 1.97 3.87 -9.85
N SER A 95 2.35 2.68 -9.40
CA SER A 95 2.08 2.16 -8.06
C SER A 95 2.70 3.05 -6.97
N GLY A 96 1.86 3.58 -6.10
CA GLY A 96 2.23 4.41 -4.96
C GLY A 96 2.62 5.84 -5.32
N ASP A 97 2.53 6.25 -6.59
CA ASP A 97 3.02 7.55 -7.06
C ASP A 97 2.21 8.74 -6.52
N PHE A 98 0.97 8.50 -6.10
CA PHE A 98 0.07 9.48 -5.51
C PHE A 98 -0.07 9.30 -3.99
N SER A 99 0.74 8.43 -3.39
CA SER A 99 0.73 8.25 -1.94
C SER A 99 1.28 9.49 -1.21
N PHE A 100 0.77 9.70 0.00
CA PHE A 100 1.25 10.76 0.89
C PHE A 100 2.78 10.74 1.06
N GLU A 101 3.37 9.55 1.21
CA GLU A 101 4.82 9.39 1.32
C GLU A 101 5.53 9.92 0.08
N LYS A 102 5.08 9.51 -1.12
CA LYS A 102 5.71 9.92 -2.38
C LYS A 102 5.56 11.43 -2.61
N GLU A 103 4.41 12.01 -2.30
CA GLU A 103 4.17 13.44 -2.41
C GLU A 103 5.10 14.24 -1.48
N TYR A 104 5.24 13.81 -0.23
CA TYR A 104 6.15 14.42 0.73
C TYR A 104 7.60 14.41 0.24
N ILE A 105 8.10 13.26 -0.23
CA ILE A 105 9.46 13.13 -0.78
C ILE A 105 9.65 14.00 -2.02
N ARG A 106 8.70 13.97 -2.96
CA ARG A 106 8.75 14.78 -4.18
C ARG A 106 8.83 16.28 -3.87
N LYS A 107 8.04 16.75 -2.90
CA LYS A 107 8.06 18.15 -2.45
C LYS A 107 9.39 18.51 -1.79
N ALA A 108 9.89 17.68 -0.87
CA ALA A 108 11.15 17.91 -0.19
C ALA A 108 12.34 17.94 -1.17
N GLU A 109 12.38 17.02 -2.13
CA GLU A 109 13.41 16.97 -3.17
C GLU A 109 13.35 18.19 -4.09
N ASN A 110 12.17 18.68 -4.47
CA ASN A 110 12.03 19.88 -5.29
C ASN A 110 12.57 21.13 -4.59
N VAL A 111 12.40 21.22 -3.27
CA VAL A 111 12.88 22.35 -2.45
C VAL A 111 14.38 22.26 -2.21
N ASN A 112 14.86 21.15 -1.66
CA ASN A 112 16.25 21.02 -1.20
C ASN A 112 17.21 20.63 -2.33
N ARG A 113 16.67 20.08 -3.43
CA ARG A 113 17.39 19.63 -4.63
C ARG A 113 18.48 18.61 -4.36
N GLY A 114 18.46 17.90 -3.23
CA GLY A 114 19.49 16.92 -2.86
C GLY A 114 18.99 15.48 -2.72
N LEU A 115 19.83 14.64 -2.13
CA LEU A 115 19.52 13.24 -1.83
C LEU A 115 18.51 13.15 -0.67
N THR A 116 17.75 12.06 -0.65
CA THR A 116 16.90 11.70 0.48
C THR A 116 17.54 10.55 1.24
N VAL A 117 17.64 10.66 2.56
CA VAL A 117 18.16 9.60 3.43
C VAL A 117 17.02 9.11 4.31
N ARG A 118 16.83 7.80 4.38
CA ARG A 118 15.85 7.19 5.28
C ARG A 118 16.55 6.19 6.19
N SER A 119 16.44 6.41 7.49
CA SER A 119 16.81 5.43 8.52
C SER A 119 15.55 4.84 9.12
N GLN A 120 15.46 3.52 9.22
CA GLN A 120 14.28 2.83 9.74
C GLN A 120 14.68 1.72 10.72
N LEU A 121 13.84 1.53 11.73
CA LEU A 121 13.89 0.44 12.67
C LEU A 121 12.59 -0.35 12.55
N ARG A 122 12.67 -1.60 12.08
CA ARG A 122 11.51 -2.44 11.78
C ARG A 122 11.48 -3.67 12.66
N HIS A 123 10.32 -3.98 13.20
CA HIS A 123 10.06 -5.18 13.98
C HIS A 123 8.80 -5.87 13.43
N ARG A 124 8.99 -7.05 12.84
CA ARG A 124 7.90 -7.88 12.30
C ARG A 124 7.56 -8.96 13.33
N ILE A 125 6.28 -9.07 13.69
CA ILE A 125 5.82 -9.96 14.77
C ILE A 125 5.05 -11.14 14.18
N TYR A 126 4.06 -10.86 13.34
CA TYR A 126 3.19 -11.87 12.75
C TYR A 126 3.01 -11.62 11.26
N ALA A 127 2.90 -12.67 10.47
CA ALA A 127 2.33 -12.63 9.13
C ALA A 127 0.92 -13.24 9.20
N VAL A 128 -0.05 -12.53 8.64
CA VAL A 128 -1.47 -12.92 8.70
C VAL A 128 -1.92 -13.13 7.26
N HIS A 129 -2.42 -14.32 6.97
CA HIS A 129 -2.76 -14.77 5.62
C HIS A 129 -4.24 -15.10 5.53
N GLN A 130 -4.85 -14.70 4.42
CA GLN A 130 -6.19 -15.10 4.03
C GLN A 130 -6.19 -16.54 3.50
N LEU A 131 -7.22 -17.31 3.82
CA LEU A 131 -7.41 -18.65 3.24
C LEU A 131 -7.88 -18.57 1.78
N PRO A 132 -7.47 -19.51 0.91
CA PRO A 132 -7.81 -19.47 -0.52
C PRO A 132 -9.32 -19.61 -0.81
N ASP A 133 -10.07 -20.24 0.09
CA ASP A 133 -11.52 -20.50 0.00
C ASP A 133 -12.37 -19.47 0.76
N SER A 134 -11.78 -18.33 1.14
CA SER A 134 -12.48 -17.28 1.89
C SER A 134 -13.69 -16.73 1.13
N THR A 135 -14.77 -16.44 1.86
CA THR A 135 -15.99 -15.93 1.24
C THR A 135 -15.94 -14.43 0.97
N LEU A 136 -16.56 -13.97 -0.13
CA LEU A 136 -16.65 -12.53 -0.42
C LEU A 136 -17.51 -11.82 0.63
N HIS A 137 -17.11 -10.60 0.98
CA HIS A 137 -17.90 -9.76 1.87
C HIS A 137 -19.30 -9.51 1.25
N PRO A 138 -20.42 -9.67 1.98
CA PRO A 138 -21.77 -9.59 1.40
C PRO A 138 -22.05 -8.28 0.66
N ARG A 139 -21.57 -7.15 1.18
CA ARG A 139 -21.72 -5.84 0.51
C ARG A 139 -20.97 -5.79 -0.83
N PHE A 140 -19.77 -6.36 -0.88
CA PHE A 140 -18.97 -6.41 -2.11
C PHE A 140 -19.61 -7.34 -3.13
N ARG A 141 -20.02 -8.54 -2.69
CA ARG A 141 -20.75 -9.51 -3.51
C ARG A 141 -22.01 -8.91 -4.13
N ASN A 142 -22.84 -8.22 -3.35
CA ASN A 142 -24.09 -7.63 -3.85
C ASN A 142 -23.82 -6.58 -4.95
N ARG A 143 -22.79 -5.76 -4.78
CA ARG A 143 -22.40 -4.76 -5.79
C ARG A 143 -21.92 -5.40 -7.10
N LEU A 144 -21.23 -6.55 -7.01
CA LEU A 144 -20.87 -7.33 -8.20
C LEU A 144 -22.10 -7.95 -8.87
N LEU A 145 -23.07 -8.41 -8.08
CA LEU A 145 -24.34 -8.94 -8.60
C LEU A 145 -25.18 -7.84 -9.28
N ASP A 146 -25.17 -6.62 -8.78
CA ASP A 146 -25.84 -5.47 -9.43
C ASP A 146 -25.24 -5.19 -10.81
N ILE A 147 -23.90 -5.23 -10.94
CA ILE A 147 -23.21 -5.10 -12.23
C ILE A 147 -23.59 -6.25 -13.15
N ALA A 148 -23.56 -7.49 -12.65
CA ALA A 148 -23.91 -8.68 -13.42
C ALA A 148 -25.35 -8.61 -13.94
N ALA A 149 -26.30 -8.12 -13.13
CA ALA A 149 -27.69 -7.92 -13.54
C ALA A 149 -27.83 -6.91 -14.68
N HIS A 150 -27.10 -5.78 -14.63
CA HIS A 150 -27.08 -4.81 -15.74
C HIS A 150 -26.39 -5.38 -17.00
N LEU A 151 -25.34 -6.18 -16.85
CA LEU A 151 -24.70 -6.85 -17.97
C LEU A 151 -25.63 -7.89 -18.62
N GLU A 152 -26.31 -8.70 -17.82
CA GLU A 152 -27.29 -9.68 -18.29
C GLU A 152 -28.47 -8.98 -19.00
N ALA A 153 -29.00 -7.90 -18.42
CA ALA A 153 -30.04 -7.09 -19.04
C ALA A 153 -29.59 -6.43 -20.35
N SER A 154 -28.31 -6.06 -20.46
CA SER A 154 -27.75 -5.47 -21.68
C SER A 154 -27.66 -6.46 -22.84
N ASN A 155 -27.68 -7.78 -22.58
CA ASN A 155 -27.56 -8.92 -23.51
C ASN A 155 -27.08 -8.56 -24.92
N THR A 156 -25.86 -8.04 -25.03
CA THR A 156 -25.28 -7.66 -26.31
C THR A 156 -23.82 -8.05 -26.38
N THR A 157 -23.52 -8.93 -27.35
CA THR A 157 -22.20 -9.15 -27.95
C THR A 157 -21.73 -7.91 -28.73
N VAL A 158 -21.90 -6.70 -28.18
CA VAL A 158 -21.44 -5.47 -28.82
C VAL A 158 -19.98 -5.30 -28.42
N LEU A 159 -19.11 -5.92 -29.24
CA LEU A 159 -17.78 -5.39 -29.48
C LEU A 159 -17.97 -3.98 -30.02
N PHE A 160 -17.75 -2.97 -29.17
CA PHE A 160 -17.78 -1.56 -29.56
C PHE A 160 -16.61 -1.27 -30.51
N ASN A 161 -16.78 -1.56 -31.80
CA ASN A 161 -16.06 -0.84 -32.83
C ASN A 161 -16.69 0.55 -32.92
N THR A 162 -15.95 1.56 -32.49
CA THR A 162 -16.32 2.99 -32.48
C THR A 162 -16.69 3.54 -33.86
N SER A 163 -16.56 2.76 -34.93
CA SER A 163 -16.99 3.08 -36.29
C SER A 163 -18.47 2.79 -36.59
N ASP A 164 -19.13 1.90 -35.84
CA ASP A 164 -20.47 1.40 -36.20
C ASP A 164 -21.62 2.12 -35.45
N ALA A 165 -21.32 2.78 -34.32
CA ALA A 165 -22.29 3.60 -33.58
C ALA A 165 -22.85 4.79 -34.39
N ARG A 166 -22.20 5.15 -35.50
CA ARG A 166 -22.67 6.22 -36.40
C ARG A 166 -23.65 5.72 -37.47
N ARG A 167 -23.75 4.41 -37.73
CA ARG A 167 -24.58 3.87 -38.83
C ARG A 167 -25.93 3.31 -38.42
N ASP A 168 -26.10 2.86 -37.18
CA ASP A 168 -27.40 2.31 -36.73
C ASP A 168 -28.31 3.34 -36.05
N ALA A 169 -27.91 4.62 -36.06
CA ALA A 169 -28.75 5.76 -35.71
C ALA A 169 -29.65 6.22 -36.88
N ILE A 170 -30.12 5.29 -37.73
CA ILE A 170 -31.05 5.61 -38.81
C ILE A 170 -32.49 5.57 -38.26
N THR A 171 -32.94 6.77 -37.88
CA THR A 171 -34.32 7.28 -37.94
C THR A 171 -35.43 6.27 -38.28
N GLN A 172 -36.21 5.90 -37.26
CA GLN A 172 -37.65 5.68 -37.41
C GLN A 172 -38.40 6.52 -36.38
N GLY A 173 -39.09 7.54 -36.88
CA GLY A 173 -40.23 8.23 -36.26
C GLY A 173 -40.21 8.48 -34.75
N GLY A 174 -39.46 9.48 -34.30
CA GLY A 174 -39.84 10.33 -33.15
C GLY A 174 -40.01 9.69 -31.76
N GLU A 175 -39.82 8.38 -31.59
CA GLU A 175 -40.02 7.69 -30.31
C GLU A 175 -38.85 6.76 -30.01
N TYR A 176 -38.02 7.15 -29.05
CA TYR A 176 -36.81 6.43 -28.63
C TYR A 176 -37.16 5.22 -27.74
N THR A 177 -37.96 4.29 -28.25
CA THR A 177 -38.41 3.10 -27.49
C THR A 177 -37.99 1.82 -28.21
N GLY A 178 -36.69 1.63 -28.40
CA GLY A 178 -36.13 0.40 -28.94
C GLY A 178 -35.35 -0.34 -27.86
N LYS A 179 -35.46 -1.67 -27.79
CA LYS A 179 -34.64 -2.55 -26.93
C LYS A 179 -33.15 -2.21 -26.93
N HIS A 180 -32.64 -1.64 -28.03
CA HIS A 180 -31.26 -1.14 -28.18
C HIS A 180 -30.90 0.04 -27.28
N PHE A 181 -31.84 0.96 -27.01
CA PHE A 181 -31.59 2.08 -26.08
C PHE A 181 -31.56 1.58 -24.62
N GLY A 182 -32.45 0.66 -24.25
CA GLY A 182 -32.42 0.00 -22.94
C GLY A 182 -31.10 -0.74 -22.71
N ALA A 183 -30.66 -1.54 -23.69
CA ALA A 183 -29.39 -2.26 -23.61
C ALA A 183 -28.16 -1.33 -23.48
N LEU A 184 -28.14 -0.22 -24.22
CA LEU A 184 -27.08 0.78 -24.10
C LEU A 184 -27.07 1.44 -22.70
N VAL A 185 -28.23 1.78 -22.17
CA VAL A 185 -28.35 2.38 -20.83
C VAL A 185 -27.86 1.40 -19.76
N ASP A 186 -28.22 0.12 -19.86
CA ASP A 186 -27.75 -0.89 -18.91
C ASP A 186 -26.24 -1.17 -19.03
N HIS A 187 -25.67 -1.13 -20.24
CA HIS A 187 -24.22 -1.22 -20.42
C HIS A 187 -23.48 -0.04 -19.76
N ILE A 188 -23.95 1.20 -19.96
CA ILE A 188 -23.37 2.39 -19.32
C ILE A 188 -23.49 2.32 -17.80
N ARG A 189 -24.62 1.83 -17.27
CA ARG A 189 -24.81 1.61 -15.83
C ARG A 189 -23.84 0.57 -15.29
N ALA A 190 -23.66 -0.55 -15.99
CA ALA A 190 -22.70 -1.57 -15.60
C ALA A 190 -21.27 -1.00 -15.53
N ALA A 191 -20.84 -0.24 -16.54
CA ALA A 191 -19.54 0.43 -16.56
C ALA A 191 -19.38 1.42 -15.40
N TYR A 192 -20.37 2.27 -15.16
CA TYR A 192 -20.36 3.22 -14.05
C TYR A 192 -20.31 2.53 -12.68
N LEU A 193 -21.10 1.48 -12.48
CA LEU A 193 -21.07 0.69 -11.24
C LEU A 193 -19.72 -0.01 -11.04
N ALA A 194 -19.07 -0.45 -12.11
CA ALA A 194 -17.72 -0.98 -12.06
C ALA A 194 -16.69 0.09 -11.63
N ASP A 195 -16.80 1.32 -12.12
CA ASP A 195 -15.95 2.42 -11.65
C ASP A 195 -16.16 2.70 -10.16
N LEU A 196 -17.41 2.61 -9.68
CA LEU A 196 -17.69 2.74 -8.25
C LEU A 196 -17.11 1.58 -7.41
N ILE A 197 -17.04 0.36 -7.95
CA ILE A 197 -16.33 -0.75 -7.29
C ILE A 197 -14.86 -0.39 -7.10
N VAL A 198 -14.18 0.08 -8.15
CA VAL A 198 -12.76 0.44 -8.07
C VAL A 198 -12.54 1.60 -7.09
N ARG A 199 -13.44 2.59 -7.07
CA ARG A 199 -13.37 3.70 -6.11
C ARG A 199 -13.52 3.24 -4.66
N ASP A 200 -14.52 2.39 -4.39
CA ASP A 200 -14.93 2.03 -3.03
C ASP A 200 -14.09 0.87 -2.44
N TYR A 201 -13.59 -0.03 -3.30
CA TYR A 201 -12.83 -1.24 -2.93
C TYR A 201 -11.39 -1.25 -3.46
N GLY A 202 -10.96 -0.24 -4.23
CA GLY A 202 -9.60 -0.17 -4.75
C GLY A 202 -9.36 -1.06 -5.97
N THR A 203 -8.10 -1.13 -6.37
CA THR A 203 -7.65 -1.89 -7.55
C THR A 203 -7.12 -3.28 -7.19
N HIS A 204 -6.74 -3.49 -5.92
CA HIS A 204 -6.15 -4.72 -5.42
C HIS A 204 -6.91 -5.21 -4.18
N THR A 205 -6.69 -6.46 -3.81
CA THR A 205 -7.15 -7.04 -2.55
C THR A 205 -5.95 -7.51 -1.75
N VAL A 206 -5.95 -7.23 -0.45
CA VAL A 206 -4.88 -7.58 0.47
C VAL A 206 -5.06 -9.03 0.91
N THR A 207 -4.23 -9.95 0.45
CA THR A 207 -4.34 -11.38 0.80
C THR A 207 -3.44 -11.79 1.95
N SER A 208 -2.41 -10.99 2.26
CA SER A 208 -1.55 -11.17 3.42
C SER A 208 -1.09 -9.83 3.97
N VAL A 209 -0.86 -9.77 5.28
CA VAL A 209 -0.33 -8.58 5.97
C VAL A 209 0.73 -8.99 6.98
N GLU A 210 1.79 -8.18 7.09
CA GLU A 210 2.76 -8.31 8.18
C GLU A 210 2.38 -7.35 9.32
N ALA A 211 2.01 -7.89 10.47
CA ALA A 211 1.76 -7.12 11.68
C ALA A 211 3.08 -6.89 12.44
N GLY A 212 3.33 -5.63 12.79
CA GLY A 212 4.53 -5.24 13.48
C GLY A 212 4.59 -3.74 13.74
N ALA A 213 5.79 -3.23 13.94
CA ALA A 213 6.06 -1.82 14.12
C ALA A 213 7.24 -1.38 13.25
N VAL A 214 7.16 -0.15 12.74
CA VAL A 214 8.26 0.52 12.07
C VAL A 214 8.36 1.95 12.57
N ILE A 215 9.58 2.39 12.84
CA ILE A 215 9.91 3.79 13.14
C ILE A 215 10.90 4.22 12.07
N ALA A 216 10.64 5.34 11.40
CA ALA A 216 11.53 5.85 10.37
C ALA A 216 11.81 7.33 10.56
N LYS A 217 13.02 7.74 10.19
CA LYS A 217 13.44 9.13 10.04
C LYS A 217 13.81 9.34 8.58
N VAL A 218 13.26 10.38 7.97
CA VAL A 218 13.55 10.76 6.59
C VAL A 218 14.15 12.16 6.59
N ASP A 219 15.40 12.25 6.16
CA ASP A 219 16.13 13.50 6.03
C ASP A 219 16.29 13.85 4.54
N SER A 220 16.03 15.10 4.17
CA SER A 220 16.26 15.61 2.83
C SER A 220 17.49 16.53 2.84
N LEU A 221 18.49 16.19 2.04
CA LEU A 221 19.78 16.88 2.00
C LEU A 221 19.79 17.99 0.94
N SER A 222 20.78 18.87 1.03
CA SER A 222 20.99 19.96 0.08
C SER A 222 21.50 19.47 -1.28
N GLY A 223 21.35 20.27 -2.33
CA GLY A 223 21.72 19.88 -3.69
C GLY A 223 23.18 19.47 -3.91
N SER A 224 24.12 19.96 -3.09
CA SER A 224 25.53 19.52 -3.15
C SER A 224 25.69 18.03 -2.83
N SER A 225 24.77 17.43 -2.05
CA SER A 225 24.77 16.00 -1.76
C SER A 225 24.64 15.11 -3.01
N ARG A 226 24.12 15.63 -4.13
CA ARG A 226 24.03 14.84 -5.38
C ARG A 226 25.40 14.48 -5.95
N LEU A 227 26.43 15.26 -5.64
CA LEU A 227 27.81 15.07 -6.10
C LEU A 227 28.56 14.00 -5.29
N LEU A 228 27.96 13.47 -4.23
CA LEU A 228 28.58 12.43 -3.40
C LEU A 228 28.83 11.15 -4.19
N THR A 229 30.05 10.63 -4.05
CA THR A 229 30.49 9.37 -4.66
C THR A 229 29.80 8.17 -4.00
N SER A 230 29.91 6.98 -4.59
CA SER A 230 29.38 5.75 -4.00
C SER A 230 29.98 5.45 -2.62
N SER A 231 31.26 5.78 -2.40
CA SER A 231 31.93 5.64 -1.11
C SER A 231 31.34 6.60 -0.06
N ASP A 232 31.16 7.87 -0.43
CA ASP A 232 30.59 8.88 0.47
C ASP A 232 29.13 8.54 0.82
N ARG A 233 28.37 7.99 -0.12
CA ARG A 233 27.00 7.52 0.12
C ARG A 233 26.96 6.34 1.09
N LEU A 234 27.93 5.43 1.02
CA LEU A 234 28.04 4.33 1.99
C LEU A 234 28.34 4.86 3.40
N GLN A 235 29.28 5.81 3.51
CA GLN A 235 29.57 6.47 4.78
C GLN A 235 28.34 7.21 5.31
N LEU A 236 27.62 7.95 4.45
CA LEU A 236 26.38 8.63 4.79
C LEU A 236 25.32 7.68 5.34
N ARG A 237 25.15 6.48 4.77
CA ARG A 237 24.24 5.44 5.30
C ARG A 237 24.65 5.03 6.72
N ALA A 238 25.93 4.76 6.94
CA ALA A 238 26.44 4.37 8.25
C ALA A 238 26.27 5.48 9.30
N THR A 239 26.59 6.73 8.94
CA THR A 239 26.40 7.90 9.80
C THR A 239 24.93 8.19 10.07
N ALA A 240 24.04 8.00 9.10
CA ALA A 240 22.61 8.14 9.30
C ALA A 240 22.06 7.10 10.29
N SER A 241 22.51 5.84 10.18
CA SER A 241 22.17 4.80 11.14
C SER A 241 22.64 5.16 12.56
N SER A 242 23.88 5.62 12.74
CA SER A 242 24.38 5.99 14.06
C SER A 242 23.66 7.22 14.64
N ALA A 243 23.37 8.23 13.80
CA ALA A 243 22.62 9.40 14.18
C ALA A 243 21.17 9.06 14.57
N PHE A 244 20.52 8.14 13.84
CA PHE A 244 19.19 7.64 14.17
C PHE A 244 19.17 6.96 15.54
N MET A 245 20.13 6.07 15.80
CA MET A 245 20.25 5.39 17.08
C MET A 245 20.51 6.37 18.24
N GLY A 246 21.39 7.35 18.02
CA GLY A 246 21.64 8.42 18.97
C GLY A 246 20.40 9.28 19.24
N PHE A 247 19.63 9.64 18.20
CA PHE A 247 18.40 10.44 18.31
C PHE A 247 17.35 9.74 19.18
N PHE A 248 17.13 8.45 18.95
CA PHE A 248 16.18 7.64 19.72
C PHE A 248 16.77 7.08 21.02
N LYS A 249 18.02 7.43 21.36
CA LYS A 249 18.76 6.90 22.53
C LYS A 249 18.72 5.38 22.62
N ILE A 250 18.73 4.70 21.47
CA ILE A 250 18.66 3.25 21.43
C ILE A 250 20.04 2.72 21.81
N SER A 251 20.16 2.19 23.02
CA SER A 251 21.38 1.52 23.47
C SER A 251 21.48 0.14 22.83
N THR A 252 22.27 0.00 21.78
CA THR A 252 22.72 -1.32 21.34
C THR A 252 23.87 -1.75 22.23
N GLY A 253 23.76 -2.91 22.87
CA GLY A 253 24.90 -3.57 23.56
C GLY A 253 26.04 -4.00 22.62
N ALA A 254 26.01 -3.60 21.35
CA ALA A 254 27.12 -3.71 20.42
C ALA A 254 28.03 -2.50 20.60
N SER A 255 29.25 -2.76 21.07
CA SER A 255 30.36 -1.80 21.11
C SER A 255 30.58 -1.19 19.73
N THR A 256 30.04 0.01 19.51
CA THR A 256 30.42 0.85 18.37
C THR A 256 31.72 1.54 18.78
N SER A 257 32.84 1.05 18.22
CA SER A 257 34.14 1.70 18.33
C SER A 257 34.02 3.14 17.83
N ASN A 258 34.51 4.08 18.63
CA ASN A 258 34.63 5.49 18.30
C ASN A 258 35.22 5.66 16.88
N VAL A 259 34.37 5.95 15.89
CA VAL A 259 34.85 6.49 14.62
C VAL A 259 34.95 7.99 14.85
N GLU A 260 36.19 8.46 14.94
CA GLU A 260 36.52 9.88 15.03
C GLU A 260 35.75 10.67 13.97
N GLN A 261 34.95 11.62 14.46
CA GLN A 261 34.31 12.65 13.65
C GLN A 261 35.39 13.44 12.92
N SER A 262 35.61 13.13 11.64
CA SER A 262 36.46 13.94 10.76
C SER A 262 35.90 14.08 9.35
N VAL A 263 34.57 14.22 9.22
CA VAL A 263 33.99 14.98 8.10
C VAL A 263 32.80 15.75 8.66
N GLY A 264 32.92 17.08 8.71
CA GLY A 264 31.87 17.99 9.15
C GLY A 264 30.71 18.04 8.16
N PHE A 265 29.85 17.02 8.16
CA PHE A 265 28.49 17.21 7.68
C PHE A 265 27.70 17.84 8.82
N ASN A 266 27.51 19.15 8.69
CA ASN A 266 26.71 19.91 9.61
C ASN A 266 25.22 19.52 9.41
N LEU A 267 24.79 18.39 9.99
CA LEU A 267 23.38 18.10 10.26
C LEU A 267 22.90 18.99 11.43
N GLN A 268 23.24 20.28 11.40
CA GLN A 268 22.66 21.25 12.31
C GLN A 268 21.22 21.48 11.90
N THR A 269 20.33 21.02 12.77
CA THR A 269 19.03 21.63 13.07
C THR A 269 18.12 21.85 11.87
N LEU A 270 17.48 20.77 11.41
CA LEU A 270 16.07 20.84 11.07
C LEU A 270 15.30 20.03 12.10
N SER A 271 15.21 20.59 13.30
CA SER A 271 14.25 20.21 14.33
C SER A 271 12.84 20.66 13.93
N ASN A 272 12.39 20.27 12.74
CA ASN A 272 11.00 20.42 12.31
C ASN A 272 10.67 19.29 11.34
N CYS A 273 9.65 18.52 11.71
CA CYS A 273 9.11 17.32 11.05
C CYS A 273 9.78 15.98 11.41
N THR A 274 9.67 15.58 12.68
CA THR A 274 9.48 14.16 13.02
C THR A 274 8.09 13.73 12.52
N HIS A 275 8.03 13.05 11.37
CA HIS A 275 6.81 12.37 10.97
C HIS A 275 6.81 10.95 11.58
N LEU A 276 6.27 10.84 12.79
CA LEU A 276 5.97 9.54 13.41
C LEU A 276 4.68 9.00 12.79
N THR A 277 4.81 8.29 11.67
CA THR A 277 3.69 7.52 11.14
C THR A 277 3.63 6.19 11.88
N GLN A 278 2.84 6.09 12.95
CA GLN A 278 2.34 4.80 13.39
C GLN A 278 1.18 4.42 12.48
N ARG A 279 1.48 3.99 11.25
CA ARG A 279 0.50 3.36 10.37
C ARG A 279 0.83 1.89 10.26
N LEU A 280 -0.16 1.08 10.61
CA LEU A 280 -0.26 -0.29 10.18
C LEU A 280 -0.16 -0.31 8.67
N GLY A 281 0.80 -1.06 8.14
CA GLY A 281 0.78 -1.27 6.73
C GLY A 281 1.41 -2.57 6.30
N ILE A 282 1.05 -2.87 5.06
CA ILE A 282 1.00 -4.14 4.40
C ILE A 282 2.33 -4.29 3.65
N ASN A 283 3.23 -5.09 4.20
CA ASN A 283 4.55 -5.29 3.61
C ASN A 283 4.60 -6.29 2.49
#